data_AF-A0A7G8HKA4-F1
#
_entry.id   AF-A0A7G8HKA4-F1
#
_cell.length_a   1.000
_cell.length_b   1.000
_cell.length_c   1.000
_cell.angle_alpha   90.00
_cell.angle_beta   90.00
_cell.angle_gamma   90.00
#
_symmetry.space_group_name_H-M   'P 1'
#
loop_
_entity.id
_entity.type
_entity.pdbx_description
1 polymer ?
#
loop_
_entity_poly.entity_id
_entity_poly.type
_entity_poly.pdbx_seq_one_letter_code
_entity_poly.pdbx_strand_id
1 'polypeptide(L)' 'MTLDTQMTLALLQELLLSLRANDPYCFKGWLAEGVHELGEPAVIELMLDGLNPILTTDEADRLVGWHLGVSL' A
#
# COMPACT_ATOMS: atom_id res chain seq x y z
N MET A 1 -16.87 14.37 -2.74
CA MET A 1 -15.55 13.70 -2.83
C MET A 1 -14.90 14.14 -4.12
N THR A 2 -13.61 14.46 -4.09
CA THR A 2 -12.84 14.77 -5.32
C THR A 2 -12.39 13.47 -5.99
N LEU A 3 -12.01 13.54 -7.27
CA LEU A 3 -11.43 12.42 -8.01
C LEU A 3 -10.21 11.85 -7.26
N ASP A 4 -9.34 12.74 -6.78
CA ASP A 4 -8.14 12.37 -6.02
C ASP A 4 -8.49 11.58 -4.75
N THR A 5 -9.53 11.97 -4.00
CA THR A 5 -9.98 11.20 -2.83
C THR A 5 -10.44 9.78 -3.21
N GLN A 6 -11.14 9.63 -4.34
CA GLN A 6 -11.59 8.32 -4.81
C GLN A 6 -10.42 7.44 -5.22
N MET A 7 -9.44 8.00 -5.93
CA MET A 7 -8.23 7.29 -6.35
C MET A 7 -7.36 6.90 -5.16
N THR A 8 -7.17 7.78 -4.18
CA THR A 8 -6.43 7.47 -2.94
C THR A 8 -7.08 6.32 -2.16
N LEU A 9 -8.42 6.31 -2.06
CA LEU A 9 -9.14 5.23 -1.38
C LEU A 9 -9.07 3.91 -2.16
N ALA A 10 -9.16 3.95 -3.49
CA ALA A 10 -9.01 2.77 -4.33
C ALA A 10 -7.60 2.17 -4.20
N LEU A 11 -6.56 3.02 -4.25
CA LEU A 11 -5.19 2.59 -4.03
C LEU A 11 -5.00 1.96 -2.65
N LEU A 12 -5.53 2.58 -1.59
CA LEU A 12 -5.48 2.02 -0.23
C LEU A 12 -6.10 0.62 -0.16
N GLN A 13 -7.25 0.43 -0.83
CA GLN A 13 -7.92 -0.87 -0.88
C GLN A 13 -7.07 -1.92 -1.59
N GLU A 14 -6.52 -1.61 -2.76
CA GLU A 14 -5.71 -2.56 -3.54
C GLU A 14 -4.39 -2.93 -2.86
N LEU A 15 -3.74 -1.97 -2.21
CA LEU A 15 -2.56 -2.22 -1.38
C LEU A 15 -2.89 -3.17 -0.23
N LEU A 16 -3.99 -2.92 0.48
CA LEU A 16 -4.42 -3.77 1.60
C LEU A 16 -4.82 -5.18 1.14
N LEU A 17 -5.50 -5.31 0.00
CA LEU A 17 -5.86 -6.60 -0.59
C LEU A 17 -4.62 -7.41 -0.98
N SER A 18 -3.66 -6.77 -1.64
CA SER A 18 -2.40 -7.42 -2.04
C SER A 18 -1.59 -7.86 -0.83
N LEU A 19 -1.54 -7.04 0.22
CA LEU A 19 -0.88 -7.37 1.48
C LEU A 19 -1.52 -8.59 2.16
N ARG A 20 -2.85 -8.65 2.20
CA ARG A 20 -3.61 -9.77 2.77
C ARG A 20 -3.53 -11.03 1.95
N ALA A 21 -3.38 -10.91 0.64
CA ALA A 21 -3.14 -12.03 -0.26
C ALA A 21 -1.69 -12.55 -0.21
N ASN A 22 -0.80 -11.91 0.57
CA ASN A 22 0.64 -12.15 0.55
C ASN A 22 1.24 -12.08 -0.87
N ASP A 23 0.81 -11.10 -1.66
CA ASP A 23 1.28 -10.89 -3.03
C ASP A 23 2.16 -9.62 -3.12
N PRO A 24 3.49 -9.76 -2.94
CA PRO A 24 4.42 -8.63 -3.00
C PRO A 24 4.56 -8.04 -4.41
N TYR A 25 4.26 -8.80 -5.47
CA TYR A 25 4.38 -8.31 -6.84
C TYR A 25 3.20 -7.41 -7.19
N CYS A 26 1.98 -7.85 -6.84
CA CYS A 26 0.77 -7.04 -6.98
C CYS A 26 0.87 -5.77 -6.13
N PHE A 27 1.33 -5.89 -4.88
CA PHE A 27 1.53 -4.73 -4.00
C PHE A 27 2.49 -3.69 -4.59
N LYS A 28 3.64 -4.13 -5.13
CA LYS A 28 4.60 -3.23 -5.81
C LYS A 28 4.03 -2.61 -7.08
N GLY A 29 3.22 -3.35 -7.82
CA GLY A 29 2.51 -2.84 -9.00
C GLY A 29 1.58 -1.68 -8.63
N TRP A 30 0.75 -1.87 -7.60
CA TRP A 30 -0.15 -0.82 -7.10
C TRP A 30 0.61 0.39 -6.53
N LEU A 31 1.72 0.17 -5.82
CA LEU A 31 2.58 1.29 -5.38
C LEU A 31 3.09 2.12 -6.57
N ALA A 32 3.58 1.45 -7.63
CA ALA A 32 4.09 2.14 -8.81
C ALA A 32 2.98 2.94 -9.52
N GLU A 33 1.80 2.35 -9.65
CA GLU A 33 0.62 3.01 -10.24
C GLU A 33 0.19 4.22 -9.38
N GLY A 34 0.15 4.04 -8.06
CA GLY A 34 -0.17 5.12 -7.13
C GLY A 34 0.77 6.31 -7.25
N VAL A 35 2.09 6.05 -7.40
CA VAL A 35 3.07 7.12 -7.61
C VAL A 35 2.87 7.79 -8.97
N HIS A 36 2.49 7.04 -10.01
CA HIS A 36 2.21 7.59 -11.33
C HIS A 36 0.99 8.53 -11.33
N GLU A 37 -0.09 8.10 -10.69
CA GLU A 37 -1.39 8.78 -10.72
C GLU A 37 -1.53 9.90 -9.68
N LEU A 38 -0.99 9.71 -8.48
CA LEU A 38 -1.18 10.62 -7.34
C LEU A 38 0.11 11.37 -6.94
N GLY A 39 1.26 10.88 -7.39
CA GLY A 39 2.56 11.40 -7.01
C GLY A 39 3.10 10.79 -5.71
N GLU A 40 4.43 10.75 -5.62
CA GLU A 40 5.15 10.17 -4.47
C GLU A 40 4.75 10.77 -3.10
N PRO A 41 4.57 12.10 -2.93
CA PRO A 41 4.18 12.66 -1.63
C PRO A 41 2.83 12.14 -1.13
N ALA A 42 1.85 12.02 -2.03
CA ALA A 42 0.51 11.51 -1.70
C ALA A 42 0.55 10.02 -1.32
N VAL A 43 1.39 9.23 -2.00
CA VAL A 43 1.58 7.81 -1.66
C VAL A 43 2.29 7.65 -0.32
N ILE A 44 3.27 8.51 0.01
CA ILE A 44 3.93 8.50 1.32
C ILE A 44 2.91 8.79 2.43
N GLU A 45 2.08 9.83 2.27
CA GLU A 45 1.00 10.14 3.21
C GLU A 45 0.02 8.96 3.33
N LEU A 46 -0.39 8.38 2.20
CA LEU A 46 -1.27 7.21 2.18
C LEU A 46 -0.68 6.03 2.95
N MET A 47 0.62 5.75 2.80
CA MET A 47 1.28 4.64 3.47
C MET A 47 1.37 4.87 4.99
N LEU A 48 1.71 6.09 5.42
CA LEU A 48 1.94 6.43 6.82
C LEU A 48 0.65 6.69 7.60
N ASP A 49 -0.27 7.45 7.01
CA ASP A 49 -1.49 7.93 7.68
C ASP A 49 -2.74 7.16 7.27
N GLY A 50 -2.72 6.48 6.13
CA GLY A 50 -3.82 5.64 5.64
C GLY A 50 -3.65 4.16 5.97
N LEU A 51 -2.57 3.55 5.48
CA LEU A 51 -2.35 2.10 5.56
C LEU A 51 -1.83 1.67 6.93
N ASN A 52 -0.75 2.26 7.42
CA ASN A 52 -0.09 1.85 8.66
C ASN A 52 -1.02 1.76 9.90
N PRO A 53 -1.97 2.69 10.14
CA PRO A 53 -2.85 2.62 11.31
C PRO A 53 -3.84 1.45 11.31
N ILE A 54 -4.10 0.84 10.14
CA ILE A 54 -5.09 -0.24 9.98
C ILE A 54 -4.45 -1.62 9.85
N LEU A 55 -3.12 -1.70 9.86
CA LEU A 55 -2.40 -2.98 9.78
C LEU A 55 -2.44 -3.72 11.11
N THR A 56 -2.61 -5.03 11.03
CA THR A 56 -2.25 -5.94 12.13
C THR A 56 -0.73 -6.07 12.24
N THR A 57 -0.24 -6.56 13.38
CA THR A 57 1.20 -6.83 13.57
C THR A 57 1.77 -7.76 12.50
N ASP A 58 1.02 -8.81 12.11
CA ASP A 58 1.44 -9.75 11.06
C ASP A 58 1.56 -9.08 9.69
N GLU A 59 0.59 -8.24 9.32
CA GLU A 59 0.63 -7.49 8.06
C GLU A 59 1.79 -6.48 8.04
N ALA A 60 2.06 -5.81 9.16
CA ALA A 60 3.20 -4.91 9.29
C ALA A 60 4.55 -5.67 9.20
N ASP A 61 4.68 -6.79 9.88
CA ASP A 61 5.87 -7.65 9.83
C ASP A 61 6.09 -8.20 8.42
N ARG A 62 5.02 -8.52 7.68
CA ARG A 62 5.10 -8.93 6.27
C ARG A 62 5.68 -7.83 5.38
N LEU A 63 5.25 -6.57 5.55
CA LEU A 63 5.83 -5.45 4.80
C LEU A 63 7.32 -5.29 5.09
N VAL A 64 7.73 -5.40 6.35
CA VAL A 64 9.15 -5.39 6.75
C VAL A 64 9.89 -6.56 6.10
N GLY A 65 9.29 -7.75 6.11
CA GLY A 65 9.86 -8.93 5.49
C GLY A 65 10.10 -8.73 3.99
N TRP A 66 9.10 -8.24 3.27
CA TRP A 66 9.21 -7.93 1.84
C TRP A 66 10.29 -6.89 1.53
N HIS A 67 10.43 -5.86 2.38
CA HIS A 67 11.48 -4.86 2.24
C HIS A 67 12.89 -5.47 2.41
N LEU A 68 13.03 -6.43 3.31
CA LEU A 68 14.28 -7.15 3.55
C LEU A 68 14.52 -8.31 2.58
N GLY A 69 13.59 -8.60 1.67
CA GLY A 69 13.68 -9.71 0.73
C GLY A 69 13.39 -11.08 1.35
N VAL A 70 12.75 -11.12 2.52
CA VAL A 70 12.27 -12.35 3.16
C VAL A 70 10.77 -12.50 2.94
N SER A 71 10.34 -13.63 2.35
CA SER A 71 8.93 -13.99 2.26
C SER A 71 8.53 -14.74 3.53
N LEU A 72 7.75 -14.09 4.39
CA LEU A 72 7.02 -14.71 5.51
C LEU A 72 5.66 -15.25 5.04
#